data_AF-A0AAP3A4B2-F1
#
_entry.id   AF-A0AAP3A4B2-F1
#
_cell.length_a   1.000
_cell.length_b   1.000
_cell.length_c   1.000
_cell.angle_alpha   90.00
_cell.angle_beta   90.00
_cell.angle_gamma   90.00
#
_symmetry.space_group_name_H-M   'P 1'
#
loop_
_entity.id
_entity.type
_entity.pdbx_description
1 polymer ?
#
loop_
_entity_poly.entity_id
_entity_poly.type
_entity_poly.pdbx_seq_one_letter_code
_entity_poly.pdbx_strand_id
1 'polypeptide(L)' 'TGFDADLLLQTLELTDGLDMPDQSRARLHKAIGAVLSKSNPASALNHLNHALQLDPRCGVKKDKQQLERRLRNDSR' A
#
# COMPACT_ATOMS: atom_id res chain seq x y z
N THR A 1 -8.59 -7.71 12.44
CA THR A 1 -9.49 -7.90 11.29
C THR A 1 -8.91 -7.14 10.12
N GLY A 2 -8.24 -7.84 9.21
CA GLY A 2 -7.76 -7.23 7.96
C GLY A 2 -8.89 -7.23 6.93
N PHE A 3 -8.94 -6.21 6.09
CA PHE A 3 -9.80 -6.22 4.90
C PHE A 3 -9.28 -7.25 3.89
N ASP A 4 -10.18 -7.74 3.02
CA ASP A 4 -9.77 -8.56 1.89
C ASP A 4 -8.98 -7.72 0.87
N ALA A 5 -7.90 -8.28 0.32
CA ALA A 5 -7.08 -7.62 -0.68
C ALA A 5 -7.91 -7.31 -1.93
N ASP A 6 -8.75 -8.26 -2.36
CA ASP A 6 -9.52 -8.13 -3.59
C ASP A 6 -10.55 -7.00 -3.48
N LEU A 7 -11.19 -6.85 -2.33
CA LEU A 7 -12.12 -5.75 -2.07
C LEU A 7 -11.43 -4.38 -2.11
N LEU A 8 -10.22 -4.28 -1.53
CA LEU A 8 -9.46 -3.03 -1.54
C LEU A 8 -8.96 -2.68 -2.95
N LEU A 9 -8.51 -3.66 -3.72
CA LEU A 9 -8.09 -3.49 -5.10
C LEU A 9 -9.25 -3.07 -6.00
N GLN A 10 -10.41 -3.72 -5.85
CA GLN A 10 -11.64 -3.32 -6.55
C GLN A 10 -12.06 -1.91 -6.17
N THR A 11 -11.95 -1.54 -4.89
CA THR A 11 -12.25 -0.16 -4.45
C THR A 11 -11.31 0.85 -5.13
N LEU A 12 -10.02 0.52 -5.26
CA LEU A 12 -9.04 1.37 -5.93
C LEU A 12 -9.40 1.58 -7.41
N GLU A 13 -9.82 0.52 -8.09
CA GLU A 13 -10.27 0.60 -9.48
C GLU A 13 -11.56 1.41 -9.65
N LEU A 14 -12.58 1.14 -8.82
CA LEU A 14 -13.87 1.83 -8.87
C LEU A 14 -13.77 3.32 -8.54
N THR A 15 -12.77 3.70 -7.76
CA THR A 15 -12.54 5.09 -7.35
C THR A 15 -11.45 5.79 -8.14
N ASP A 16 -10.88 5.11 -9.14
CA ASP A 16 -9.93 5.75 -10.03
C ASP A 16 -10.62 6.82 -10.89
N GLY A 17 -9.92 7.94 -11.12
CA GLY A 17 -10.49 9.11 -11.80
C GLY A 17 -11.59 9.87 -11.05
N LEU A 18 -12.05 9.40 -9.87
CA LEU A 18 -12.96 10.16 -9.01
C LEU A 18 -12.20 11.17 -8.15
N ASP A 19 -12.87 12.28 -7.81
CA ASP A 19 -12.34 13.30 -6.91
C ASP A 19 -12.28 12.76 -5.48
N MET A 20 -11.12 12.20 -5.13
CA MET A 20 -10.83 11.66 -3.82
C MET A 20 -9.64 12.43 -3.23
N PRO A 21 -9.76 12.99 -2.02
CA PRO A 21 -8.64 13.64 -1.35
C PRO A 21 -7.44 12.70 -1.22
N ASP A 22 -6.24 13.24 -1.41
CA ASP A 22 -4.98 12.48 -1.36
C ASP A 22 -4.83 11.66 -0.08
N GLN A 23 -5.30 12.17 1.07
CA GLN A 23 -5.22 11.44 2.34
C GLN A 23 -6.10 10.18 2.34
N SER A 24 -7.26 10.22 1.68
CA SER A 24 -8.14 9.05 1.55
C SER A 24 -7.53 8.03 0.59
N ARG A 25 -7.03 8.47 -0.56
CA ARG A 25 -6.33 7.61 -1.52
C ARG A 25 -5.07 6.98 -0.91
N ALA A 26 -4.31 7.74 -0.14
CA ALA A 26 -3.15 7.24 0.60
C ALA A 26 -3.52 6.16 1.63
N ARG A 27 -4.64 6.32 2.35
CA ARG A 27 -5.13 5.30 3.29
C ARG A 27 -5.53 4.01 2.59
N LEU A 28 -6.14 4.10 1.40
CA LEU A 28 -6.47 2.92 0.59
C LEU A 28 -5.21 2.18 0.15
N HIS A 29 -4.23 2.89 -0.43
CA HIS A 29 -2.94 2.30 -0.78
C HIS A 29 -2.21 1.71 0.43
N LYS A 30 -2.25 2.38 1.59
CA LYS A 30 -1.70 1.85 2.85
C LYS A 30 -2.35 0.52 3.24
N ALA A 31 -3.68 0.44 3.19
CA ALA A 31 -4.41 -0.77 3.54
C ALA A 31 -4.05 -1.93 2.58
N ILE A 32 -3.99 -1.67 1.28
CA ILE A 32 -3.58 -2.66 0.26
C ILE A 32 -2.16 -3.15 0.55
N GLY A 33 -1.21 -2.23 0.76
CA GLY A 33 0.17 -2.57 1.07
C GLY A 33 0.31 -3.42 2.34
N ALA A 34 -0.48 -3.14 3.38
CA ALA A 34 -0.48 -3.92 4.62
C ALA A 34 -0.96 -5.37 4.39
N VAL A 35 -2.05 -5.56 3.64
CA VAL A 35 -2.62 -6.89 3.37
C VAL A 35 -1.71 -7.71 2.43
N LEU A 36 -1.13 -7.08 1.41
CA LEU A 36 -0.26 -7.75 0.45
C LEU A 36 1.15 -8.04 0.98
N SER A 37 1.56 -7.45 2.11
CA SER A 37 2.93 -7.53 2.64
C SER A 37 3.48 -8.96 2.81
N LYS A 38 2.61 -9.94 3.04
CA LYS A 38 2.99 -11.34 3.21
C LYS A 38 2.91 -12.17 1.91
N SER A 39 1.84 -11.98 1.14
CA SER A 39 1.56 -12.77 -0.07
C SER A 39 2.26 -12.24 -1.32
N ASN A 40 2.36 -10.92 -1.46
CA ASN A 40 3.00 -10.25 -2.59
C ASN A 40 3.77 -9.00 -2.12
N PRO A 41 4.98 -9.20 -1.55
CA PRO A 41 5.76 -8.12 -0.96
C PRO A 41 6.20 -7.05 -1.97
N ALA A 42 6.41 -7.41 -3.24
CA ALA A 42 6.76 -6.45 -4.29
C ALA A 42 5.59 -5.51 -4.61
N SER A 43 4.39 -6.05 -4.80
CA SER A 43 3.18 -5.24 -5.00
C SER A 43 2.88 -4.36 -3.78
N ALA A 44 2.99 -4.94 -2.57
CA ALA A 44 2.83 -4.19 -1.33
C ALA A 44 3.74 -2.97 -1.27
N LEU A 45 5.02 -3.11 -1.65
CA LEU A 45 5.97 -2.00 -1.66
C LEU A 45 5.53 -0.87 -2.61
N ASN A 46 5.02 -1.21 -3.80
CA ASN A 46 4.51 -0.23 -4.75
C ASN A 46 3.34 0.57 -4.17
N HIS A 47 2.37 -0.11 -3.52
CA HIS A 47 1.26 0.58 -2.87
C HIS A 47 1.73 1.47 -1.71
N LEU A 48 2.68 1.03 -0.88
CA LEU A 48 3.22 1.87 0.20
C LEU A 48 3.98 3.09 -0.34
N ASN A 49 4.65 2.98 -1.49
CA ASN A 49 5.27 4.12 -2.17
C ASN A 49 4.22 5.14 -2.65
N HIS A 50 3.16 4.68 -3.31
CA HIS A 50 2.06 5.55 -3.74
C HIS A 50 1.38 6.25 -2.55
N ALA A 51 1.16 5.52 -1.44
CA ALA A 51 0.63 6.12 -0.21
C ALA A 51 1.49 7.28 0.31
N LEU A 52 2.82 7.16 0.24
CA LEU A 52 3.74 8.23 0.65
C LEU A 52 3.81 9.40 -0.34
N GLN A 53 3.63 9.14 -1.63
CA GLN A 53 3.58 10.18 -2.66
C GLN A 53 2.35 11.07 -2.47
N LEU A 54 1.21 10.46 -2.15
CA LEU A 54 -0.06 11.14 -1.91
C LEU A 54 -0.08 11.84 -0.54
N ASP A 55 0.33 11.14 0.52
CA ASP A 55 0.38 11.70 1.86
C ASP A 55 1.67 11.27 2.59
N PRO A 56 2.69 12.15 2.67
CA PRO A 56 3.93 11.87 3.39
C PRO A 56 3.74 11.62 4.90
N ARG A 57 2.56 11.95 5.46
CA ARG A 57 2.19 11.79 6.86
C ARG A 57 1.27 10.58 7.11
N CYS A 58 0.99 9.73 6.12
CA CYS A 58 0.12 8.56 6.25
C CYS A 58 0.67 7.43 7.15
N GLY A 59 1.94 7.55 7.58
CA GLY A 59 2.55 6.70 8.62
C GLY A 59 3.19 5.39 8.11
N VAL A 60 3.34 5.19 6.81
CA VAL A 60 3.85 3.91 6.24
C VAL A 60 5.37 3.85 6.04
N LYS A 61 6.12 4.88 6.47
CA LYS A 61 7.59 4.96 6.24
C LYS A 61 8.35 3.77 6.84
N LYS A 62 7.96 3.32 8.04
CA LYS A 62 8.59 2.17 8.71
C LYS A 62 8.22 0.86 8.03
N ASP A 63 6.95 0.68 7.68
CA ASP A 63 6.46 -0.52 7.00
C ASP A 63 7.16 -0.71 5.66
N LYS A 64 7.29 0.37 4.88
CA LYS A 64 8.06 0.41 3.63
C LYS A 64 9.51 -0.04 3.88
N GLN A 65 10.21 0.58 4.84
CA GLN A 65 11.61 0.25 5.11
C GLN A 65 11.81 -1.22 5.53
N GLN A 66 10.89 -1.77 6.33
CA GLN A 66 10.94 -3.17 6.72
C GLN A 66 10.74 -4.09 5.51
N LEU A 67 9.79 -3.75 4.64
CA LEU A 67 9.48 -4.52 3.45
C LEU A 67 10.62 -4.49 2.42
N GLU A 68 11.26 -3.34 2.21
CA GLU A 68 12.46 -3.21 1.36
C GLU A 68 13.62 -4.07 1.87
N ARG A 69 13.85 -4.09 3.20
CA ARG A 69 14.88 -4.95 3.81
C ARG A 69 14.58 -6.43 3.60
N ARG A 70 13.32 -6.83 3.76
CA ARG A 70 12.89 -8.21 3.55
C ARG A 70 13.10 -8.64 2.10
N LEU A 71 12.63 -7.85 1.14
CA LEU A 71 12.80 -8.14 -0.29
C LEU A 71 14.28 -8.26 -0.69
N ARG A 72 15.15 -7.41 -0.14
CA ARG A 72 16.60 -7.50 -0.37
C ARG A 72 17.21 -8.79 0.18
N ASN A 73 16.72 -9.26 1.33
CA ASN A 73 17.20 -10.50 1.95
C ASN A 73 16.66 -11.74 1.23
N ASP A 74 15.41 -11.73 0.79
CA ASP A 74 14.77 -12.84 0.05
C ASP A 74 15.38 -13.02 -1.35
N SER A 75 15.96 -11.95 -1.92
CA SER A 75 16.62 -11.97 -3.24
C SER A 75 18.09 -12.44 -3.18
N ARG A 76 18.60 -12.83 -2.01
CA ARG A 76 19.99 -13.20 -1.78
C ARG A 76 20.13 -14.70 -1.52
#